data_AF-A0A7T1ID72-F1
#
_entry.id   AF-A0A7T1ID72-F1
#
_cell.length_a   1.000
_cell.length_b   1.000
_cell.length_c   1.000
_cell.angle_alpha   90.00
_cell.angle_beta   90.00
_cell.angle_gamma   90.00
#
_symmetry.space_group_name_H-M   'P 1'
#
loop_
_entity.id
_entity.type
_entity.pdbx_description
1 polymer ?
#
loop_
_entity_poly.entity_id
_entity_poly.type
_entity_poly.pdbx_seq_one_letter_code
_entity_poly.pdbx_strand_id
1 'polypeptide(L)'
;MRKRKPVKITADTNVLVQAELVAVPLPVLCELVWVLRRVDRSAVGIGLQLLAAGGDFADGVIAYGGRQLGSEQLVTFDQEAARLLAAVGEPVILL
;
A
#
# COMPACT_ATOMS: atom_id res chain seq x y z
N MET A 1 -24.84 -0.35 -28.13
CA MET A 1 -24.06 0.01 -26.91
C MET A 1 -22.69 0.56 -27.32
N ARG A 2 -22.41 1.84 -27.06
CA ARG A 2 -21.07 2.43 -27.28
C ARG A 2 -20.14 1.99 -26.15
N LYS A 3 -19.10 1.21 -26.45
CA LYS A 3 -18.03 0.90 -25.48
C LYS A 3 -17.32 2.21 -25.12
N ARG A 4 -17.43 2.66 -23.85
CA ARG A 4 -16.62 3.79 -23.35
C ARG A 4 -15.16 3.33 -23.29
N LYS A 5 -14.26 4.08 -23.93
CA LYS A 5 -12.82 3.86 -23.77
C LYS A 5 -12.44 4.16 -22.32
N PRO A 6 -11.53 3.40 -21.69
CA PRO A 6 -11.07 3.69 -20.34
C PRO A 6 -10.44 5.09 -20.33
N VAL A 7 -10.96 5.97 -19.47
CA VAL A 7 -10.34 7.25 -19.16
C VAL A 7 -9.25 6.97 -18.15
N LYS A 8 -7.99 7.20 -18.53
CA LYS A 8 -6.89 7.25 -17.55
C LYS A 8 -7.10 8.53 -16.73
N ILE A 9 -7.50 8.38 -15.48
CA ILE A 9 -7.47 9.46 -14.50
C ILE A 9 -6.03 9.51 -14.00
N THR A 10 -5.22 10.40 -14.57
CA THR A 10 -3.93 10.76 -13.99
C THR A 10 -4.19 11.74 -12.85
N ALA A 11 -4.39 11.22 -11.64
CA ALA A 11 -4.33 12.03 -10.45
C ALA A 11 -2.84 12.31 -10.18
N ASP A 12 -2.44 13.57 -10.24
CA ASP A 12 -1.14 13.99 -9.73
C ASP A 12 -1.14 13.74 -8.22
N THR A 13 -0.23 12.90 -7.74
CA THR A 13 -0.14 12.51 -6.34
C THR A 13 0.11 13.69 -5.41
N ASN A 14 0.59 14.82 -5.95
CA ASN A 14 0.84 16.04 -5.19
C ASN A 14 -0.41 16.86 -4.88
N VAL A 15 -1.55 16.58 -5.53
CA VAL A 15 -2.80 17.36 -5.34
C VAL A 15 -3.24 17.36 -3.88
N LEU A 16 -3.12 16.23 -3.19
CA LEU A 16 -3.44 16.15 -1.76
C LEU A 16 -2.37 16.81 -0.88
N VAL A 17 -1.10 16.76 -1.29
CA VAL A 17 0.04 17.34 -0.55
C VAL A 17 0.01 18.87 -0.59
N GLN A 18 -0.50 19.45 -1.68
CA GLN A 18 -0.57 20.90 -1.89
C GLN A 18 -1.90 21.52 -1.41
N ALA A 19 -2.86 20.72 -0.96
CA ALA A 19 -4.16 21.21 -0.55
C ALA A 19 -4.08 21.94 0.80
N GLU A 20 -4.49 23.21 0.83
CA GLU A 20 -4.62 23.99 2.07
C GLU A 20 -5.79 23.50 2.94
N LEU A 21 -6.81 22.92 2.31
CA LEU A 21 -7.98 22.34 2.97
C LEU A 21 -8.46 21.10 2.22
N VAL A 22 -8.67 20.00 2.95
CA VAL A 22 -9.30 18.78 2.42
C VAL A 22 -10.66 18.60 3.08
N ALA A 23 -11.73 18.73 2.29
CA ALA A 23 -13.09 18.44 2.76
C ALA A 23 -13.40 16.95 2.62
N VAL A 24 -13.68 16.29 3.74
CA VAL A 24 -14.09 14.87 3.77
C VAL A 24 -15.56 14.79 4.19
N PRO A 25 -16.48 14.36 3.30
CA PRO A 25 -17.89 14.19 3.67
C PRO A 25 -18.05 13.16 4.80
N LEU A 26 -19.01 13.40 5.71
CA LEU A 26 -19.32 12.45 6.81
C LEU A 26 -19.55 11.01 6.33
N PRO A 27 -20.26 10.74 5.21
CA PRO A 27 -20.40 9.38 4.70
C PRO A 27 -19.05 8.73 4.34
N VAL A 28 -18.14 9.47 3.71
CA VAL A 28 -16.80 8.99 3.35
C VAL A 28 -15.98 8.70 4.60
N LEU A 29 -16.08 9.57 5.62
CA LEU A 29 -15.39 9.36 6.89
C LEU A 29 -15.90 8.11 7.61
N CYS A 30 -17.22 7.87 7.63
CA CYS A 30 -17.81 6.68 8.24
C CYS A 30 -17.32 5.39 7.56
N GLU A 31 -17.30 5.37 6.22
CA GLU A 31 -16.78 4.22 5.46
C GLU A 31 -15.28 4.01 5.73
N LEU A 32 -14.49 5.08 5.74
CA LEU A 32 -13.06 5.00 6.05
C LEU A 32 -12.83 4.42 7.46
N VAL A 33 -13.53 4.92 8.47
CA VAL A 33 -13.42 4.42 9.85
C VAL A 33 -13.85 2.95 9.94
N TRP A 34 -14.92 2.57 9.26
CA TRP A 34 -15.39 1.19 9.22
C TRP A 34 -14.36 0.25 8.61
N VAL A 35 -13.77 0.63 7.47
CA VAL A 35 -12.69 -0.12 6.82
C VAL A 35 -11.48 -0.21 7.76
N LEU A 36 -11.02 0.92 8.31
CA LEU A 36 -9.85 0.95 9.20
C LEU A 36 -10.05 0.19 10.53
N ARG A 37 -11.30 -0.04 10.95
CA ARG A 37 -11.62 -0.91 12.10
C ARG A 37 -11.51 -2.40 11.80
N ARG A 38 -11.52 -2.79 10.53
CA ARG A 38 -11.54 -4.20 10.09
C ARG A 38 -10.21 -4.67 9.50
N VAL A 39 -9.26 -3.77 9.28
CA VAL A 39 -7.93 -4.09 8.74
C VAL A 39 -6.94 -4.43 9.85
N ASP A 40 -5.99 -5.31 9.53
CA ASP A 40 -4.81 -5.53 10.37
C ASP A 40 -3.92 -4.28 10.31
N ARG A 41 -3.86 -3.56 11.45
CA ARG A 41 -3.08 -2.31 11.54
C ARG A 41 -1.59 -2.51 11.37
N SER A 42 -1.06 -3.67 11.76
CA SER A 42 0.36 -3.98 11.61
C SER A 42 0.69 -4.23 10.15
N ALA A 43 -0.17 -4.97 9.43
CA ALA A 43 -0.02 -5.16 7.99
C ALA A 43 -0.06 -3.82 7.24
N VAL A 44 -1.04 -2.96 7.57
CA VAL A 44 -1.13 -1.60 7.01
C VAL A 44 0.10 -0.78 7.36
N GLY A 45 0.62 -0.89 8.59
CA GLY A 45 1.81 -0.19 9.03
C GLY A 45 3.04 -0.51 8.18
N ILE A 46 3.30 -1.79 7.91
CA ILE A 46 4.41 -2.21 7.04
C ILE A 46 4.18 -1.78 5.60
N GLY A 47 2.96 -1.92 5.07
CA GLY A 47 2.62 -1.41 3.74
C GLY A 47 2.85 0.09 3.59
N LEU A 48 2.47 0.89 4.59
CA LEU A 48 2.71 2.34 4.59
C LEU A 48 4.19 2.70 4.71
N GLN A 49 4.98 1.93 5.47
CA GLN A 49 6.43 2.13 5.54
C GLN A 49 7.07 1.89 4.17
N LEU A 50 6.66 0.83 3.46
CA LEU A 50 7.20 0.54 2.15
C LEU A 50 6.78 1.59 1.10
N LEU A 51 5.53 2.04 1.16
CA LEU A 51 5.03 3.14 0.33
C LEU A 51 5.81 4.44 0.60
N ALA A 52 6.11 4.77 1.85
CA ALA A 52 6.91 5.93 2.22
C ALA A 52 8.37 5.82 1.73
N ALA A 53 8.89 4.60 1.58
CA ALA A 53 10.19 4.33 0.98
C ALA A 53 10.17 4.38 -0.57
N GLY A 54 9.02 4.68 -1.18
CA GLY A 54 8.84 4.76 -2.63
C GLY A 54 8.45 3.44 -3.30
N GLY A 55 8.13 2.40 -2.53
CA GLY A 55 7.68 1.10 -3.04
C GLY A 55 6.16 0.96 -3.16
N ASP A 56 5.70 -0.24 -3.48
CA ASP A 56 4.27 -0.54 -3.50
C ASP A 56 3.76 -0.94 -2.11
N PHE A 57 2.59 -0.43 -1.73
CA PHE A 57 1.97 -0.76 -0.45
C PHE A 57 1.71 -2.26 -0.29
N ALA A 58 1.35 -2.96 -1.38
CA ALA A 58 0.99 -4.37 -1.33
C ALA A 58 2.18 -5.26 -0.99
N ASP A 59 3.39 -4.93 -1.45
CA ASP A 59 4.59 -5.72 -1.15
C ASP A 59 4.86 -5.80 0.36
N GLY A 60 4.65 -4.70 1.09
CA GLY A 60 4.79 -4.65 2.54
C GLY A 60 3.71 -5.45 3.27
N VAL A 61 2.46 -5.37 2.78
CA VAL A 61 1.34 -6.16 3.32
C VAL A 61 1.56 -7.67 3.08
N ILE A 62 2.05 -8.05 1.91
CA ILE A 62 2.33 -9.44 1.54
C ILE A 62 3.47 -10.00 2.38
N ALA A 63 4.57 -9.27 2.52
CA ALA A 63 5.71 -9.66 3.37
C ALA A 63 5.27 -9.89 4.83
N TYR A 64 4.56 -8.92 5.41
CA TYR A 64 4.04 -9.06 6.77
C TYR A 64 3.07 -10.24 6.90
N GLY A 65 2.12 -10.38 5.96
CA GLY A 65 1.13 -11.45 5.98
C GLY A 65 1.77 -12.83 5.92
N GLY A 66 2.78 -13.02 5.06
CA GLY A 66 3.56 -14.25 4.99
C GLY A 66 4.24 -14.59 6.32
N ARG A 67 4.90 -13.61 6.95
CA ARG A 67 5.55 -13.79 8.26
C ARG A 67 4.56 -14.17 9.35
N GLN A 68 3.39 -13.53 9.40
CA GLN A 68 2.34 -13.87 10.37
C GLN A 68 1.78 -15.28 10.18
N LEU A 69 1.85 -15.82 8.96
CA LEU A 69 1.48 -17.20 8.64
C LEU A 69 2.63 -18.21 8.87
N GLY A 70 3.78 -17.75 9.38
CA GLY A 70 4.94 -18.59 9.69
C GLY A 70 5.94 -18.74 8.55
N SER A 71 5.83 -17.94 7.49
CA SER A 71 6.88 -17.90 6.46
C SER A 71 8.12 -17.21 7.00
N GLU A 72 9.30 -17.78 6.75
CA GLU A 72 10.56 -17.18 7.23
C GLU A 72 10.93 -15.93 6.44
N GLN A 73 10.66 -15.93 5.13
CA GLN A 73 11.10 -14.89 4.19
C GLN A 73 10.10 -14.78 3.03
N LEU A 74 9.92 -13.58 2.49
CA LEU A 74 9.24 -13.39 1.21
C LEU A 74 10.18 -13.78 0.06
N VAL A 75 9.66 -14.41 -0.99
CA VAL A 75 10.44 -14.67 -2.21
C VAL A 75 9.80 -13.89 -3.36
N THR A 76 10.58 -13.08 -4.06
CA THR A 76 10.09 -12.24 -5.16
C THR A 76 11.07 -12.24 -6.34
N PHE A 77 10.55 -12.01 -7.55
CA PHE A 77 11.34 -11.76 -8.75
C PHE A 77 11.50 -10.26 -9.04
N ASP A 78 10.84 -9.42 -8.24
CA ASP A 78 10.89 -7.97 -8.38
C ASP A 78 12.09 -7.42 -7.60
N GLN A 79 13.07 -6.89 -8.34
CA GLN A 79 14.29 -6.32 -7.78
C GLN A 79 14.03 -5.11 -6.89
N GLU A 80 13.05 -4.28 -7.25
CA GLU A 80 12.73 -3.07 -6.49
C GLU A 80 12.02 -3.43 -5.18
N ALA A 81 11.05 -4.34 -5.23
CA ALA A 81 10.39 -4.86 -4.04
C ALA A 81 11.40 -5.52 -3.09
N ALA A 82 12.28 -6.40 -3.59
CA ALA A 82 13.32 -7.04 -2.77
C ALA A 82 14.25 -6.02 -2.12
N ARG A 83 14.71 -5.02 -2.87
CA ARG A 83 15.61 -3.97 -2.35
C ARG A 83 14.92 -3.15 -1.26
N LEU A 84 13.68 -2.74 -1.47
CA LEU A 84 12.95 -1.89 -0.53
C LEU A 84 12.52 -2.64 0.73
N LEU A 85 12.05 -3.88 0.59
CA LEU A 85 11.71 -4.75 1.72
C LEU A 85 12.93 -5.02 2.61
N ALA A 86 14.07 -5.33 2.01
CA ALA A 86 15.32 -5.50 2.75
C ALA A 86 15.73 -4.20 3.48
N ALA A 87 15.54 -3.04 2.84
CA ALA A 87 15.86 -1.75 3.43
C ALA A 87 14.97 -1.38 4.63
N VAL A 88 13.71 -1.83 4.65
CA VAL A 88 12.80 -1.65 5.80
C VAL A 88 12.87 -2.79 6.83
N GLY A 89 13.80 -3.73 6.66
CA GLY A 89 14.06 -4.82 7.60
C GLY A 89 13.13 -6.02 7.48
N GLU A 90 12.39 -6.15 6.37
CA GLU A 90 11.58 -7.33 6.10
C GLU A 90 12.41 -8.42 5.40
N PRO A 91 12.36 -9.67 5.88
CA PRO A 91 13.15 -10.76 5.34
C PRO A 91 12.66 -11.13 3.93
N VAL A 92 13.55 -11.03 2.94
CA VAL A 92 13.20 -11.24 1.52
C VAL A 92 14.36 -11.85 0.74
N ILE A 93 14.02 -12.71 -0.22
CA ILE A 93 14.94 -13.29 -1.21
C ILE A 93 14.50 -12.84 -2.60
N LEU A 94 15.46 -12.32 -3.37
CA LEU A 94 15.30 -12.08 -4.80
C LEU A 94 15.68 -13.34 -5.57
N LEU A 95 14.80 -13.80 -6.46
CA LEU A 95 15.06 -14.86 -7.44
C LEU A 95 15.49 -14.33 -8.80
#